data_AF-A0A818A0L8-F1
#
_entry.id   AF-A0A818A0L8-F1
#
_cell.length_a   1.000
_cell.length_b   1.000
_cell.length_c   1.000
_cell.angle_alpha   90.00
_cell.angle_beta   90.00
_cell.angle_gamma   90.00
#
_symmetry.space_group_name_H-M   'P 1'
#
loop_
_entity.id
_entity.type
_entity.pdbx_description
1 polymer ?
#
loop_
_entity_poly.entity_id
_entity_poly.type
_entity_poly.pdbx_seq_one_letter_code
_entity_poly.pdbx_strand_id
1 'polypeptide(L)'
;MNTFDLYNLNDDVLFKSNDSFFEFVKEVCGDIEADILRVQGIRNARCLIRSTNLLDILKLDCDEVNEIKSYACFRCKGGEFIVKQGVKLNLDNLFDALKEKHDKYKKKNVQQRRKQELPIEVSAPTATNTNDSNDSNTYNSELGTTSTNSSTILYDASSINSSSFTWKHTSIDDHIIFIKDLIEKFSRKTFISVILKQNEHYELLIKSDDEAFKAFIKCQCGTRLMLPMRSDKSKFVLSNFYAHLTTSTCSMVKHIFKEEGRLANKEVPTQSMANNVPQSSSTTFNDTSNDSGKQEKRKYRDDSSTTYSTSTTSKKKTNTFFIEKIS
;
A
#
# COMPACT_ATOMS: atom_id res chain seq x y z
N MET A 1 -18.77 -7.16 20.57
CA MET A 1 -17.51 -6.91 19.84
C MET A 1 -17.81 -5.85 18.79
N ASN A 2 -17.35 -4.63 19.02
CA ASN A 2 -17.37 -3.61 17.97
C ASN A 2 -16.33 -4.05 16.93
N THR A 3 -16.80 -4.44 15.74
CA THR A 3 -15.90 -4.71 14.61
C THR A 3 -15.44 -3.37 14.07
N PHE A 4 -14.29 -2.89 14.54
CA PHE A 4 -13.68 -1.70 13.99
C PHE A 4 -13.20 -1.97 12.56
N ASP A 5 -13.68 -1.16 11.61
CA ASP A 5 -13.25 -1.26 10.22
C ASP A 5 -11.97 -0.44 10.02
N LEU A 6 -10.83 -1.12 10.00
CA LEU A 6 -9.51 -0.55 9.70
C LEU A 6 -9.48 0.20 8.35
N TYR A 7 -10.39 -0.10 7.42
CA TYR A 7 -10.46 0.57 6.13
C TYR A 7 -11.28 1.86 6.15
N ASN A 8 -11.98 2.13 7.25
CA ASN A 8 -12.84 3.31 7.40
C ASN A 8 -12.62 4.03 8.73
N LEU A 9 -11.35 4.23 9.10
CA LEU A 9 -10.97 5.03 10.27
C LEU A 9 -11.52 6.47 10.15
N ASN A 10 -11.76 7.14 11.28
CA ASN A 10 -12.12 8.56 11.34
C ASN A 10 -10.90 9.48 11.17
N ASP A 11 -11.07 10.69 10.61
CA ASP A 11 -9.95 11.59 10.27
C ASP A 11 -9.21 12.11 11.52
N ASP A 12 -9.89 12.13 12.67
CA ASP A 12 -9.34 12.49 13.99
C ASP A 12 -8.23 11.53 14.47
N VAL A 13 -8.20 10.29 13.98
CA VAL A 13 -7.26 9.24 14.42
C VAL A 13 -5.80 9.66 14.28
N LEU A 14 -5.48 10.48 13.27
CA LEU A 14 -4.12 10.96 13.03
C LEU A 14 -3.64 11.96 14.09
N PHE A 15 -4.59 12.54 14.85
CA PHE A 15 -4.35 13.57 15.86
C PHE A 15 -4.48 13.06 17.29
N LYS A 16 -4.90 11.79 17.49
CA LYS A 16 -4.90 11.15 18.80
C LYS A 16 -3.47 11.05 19.33
N SER A 17 -3.32 11.21 20.64
CA SER A 17 -2.02 11.14 21.32
C SER A 17 -2.14 10.54 22.73
N ASN A 18 -1.02 9.99 23.21
CA ASN A 18 -0.89 9.37 24.53
C ASN A 18 -2.01 8.33 24.76
N ASP A 19 -2.73 8.44 25.87
CA ASP A 19 -3.76 7.47 26.28
C ASP A 19 -4.87 7.33 25.23
N SER A 20 -5.33 8.44 24.64
CA SER A 20 -6.35 8.39 23.57
C SER A 20 -5.91 7.61 22.34
N PHE A 21 -4.60 7.60 22.05
CA PHE A 21 -4.04 6.80 20.97
C PHE A 21 -3.95 5.33 21.38
N PHE A 22 -3.52 5.03 22.61
CA PHE A 22 -3.46 3.65 23.08
C PHE A 22 -4.83 3.00 23.20
N GLU A 23 -5.85 3.71 23.68
CA GLU A 23 -7.24 3.21 23.73
C GLU A 23 -7.76 2.89 22.33
N PHE A 24 -7.44 3.72 21.34
CA PHE A 24 -7.75 3.42 19.95
C PHE A 24 -7.04 2.14 19.46
N VAL A 25 -5.75 1.95 19.78
CA VAL A 25 -5.03 0.73 19.39
C VAL A 25 -5.61 -0.51 20.09
N LYS A 26 -5.99 -0.41 21.36
CA LYS A 26 -6.67 -1.50 22.09
C LYS A 26 -7.97 -1.90 21.42
N GLU A 27 -8.78 -0.92 21.04
CA GLU A 27 -10.07 -1.17 20.40
C GLU A 27 -9.93 -1.83 19.02
N VAL A 28 -8.86 -1.48 18.28
CA VAL A 28 -8.65 -1.98 16.91
C VAL A 28 -7.84 -3.27 16.85
N CYS A 29 -6.76 -3.36 17.61
CA CYS A 29 -5.78 -4.45 17.54
C CYS A 29 -5.79 -5.34 18.78
N GLY A 30 -6.07 -4.78 19.95
CA GLY A 30 -6.02 -5.46 21.24
C GLY A 30 -4.99 -4.87 22.21
N ASP A 31 -5.05 -5.34 23.46
CA ASP A 31 -4.21 -4.83 24.55
C ASP A 31 -2.72 -5.08 24.32
N ILE A 32 -2.38 -6.26 23.78
CA ILE A 32 -0.99 -6.67 23.55
C ILE A 32 -0.29 -5.70 22.59
N GLU A 33 -0.93 -5.34 21.49
CA GLU A 33 -0.42 -4.41 20.49
C GLU A 33 -0.27 -3.00 21.08
N ALA A 34 -1.24 -2.55 21.89
CA ALA A 34 -1.16 -1.26 22.54
C ALA A 34 0.02 -1.19 23.54
N ASP A 35 0.26 -2.26 24.30
CA ASP A 35 1.37 -2.34 25.26
C ASP A 35 2.73 -2.37 24.57
N ILE A 36 2.86 -3.11 23.46
CA ILE A 36 4.07 -3.10 22.62
C ILE A 36 4.42 -1.68 22.16
N LEU A 37 3.42 -0.90 21.71
CA LEU A 37 3.62 0.49 21.30
C LEU A 37 3.92 1.42 22.49
N ARG A 38 3.32 1.16 23.66
CA ARG A 38 3.55 1.94 24.87
C ARG A 38 4.99 1.82 25.36
N VAL A 39 5.53 0.61 25.45
CA VAL A 39 6.92 0.35 25.88
C VAL A 39 7.94 0.97 24.92
N GLN A 40 7.62 1.03 23.61
CA GLN A 40 8.45 1.73 22.63
C GLN A 40 8.33 3.26 22.68
N GLY A 41 7.45 3.81 23.51
CA GLY A 41 7.19 5.25 23.55
C GLY A 41 6.50 5.79 22.29
N ILE A 42 5.83 4.95 21.51
CA ILE A 42 5.09 5.35 20.31
C ILE A 42 3.72 5.89 20.74
N ARG A 43 3.66 7.20 20.99
CA ARG A 43 2.50 7.87 21.60
C ARG A 43 1.46 8.41 20.63
N ASN A 44 1.66 8.29 19.32
CA ASN A 44 0.71 8.78 18.31
C ASN A 44 0.96 8.13 16.94
N ALA A 45 -0.02 8.29 16.03
CA ALA A 45 0.03 7.75 14.68
C ALA A 45 1.25 8.23 13.87
N ARG A 46 1.69 9.48 14.06
CA ARG A 46 2.83 10.04 13.31
C ARG A 46 4.15 9.38 13.73
N CYS A 47 4.34 9.10 15.01
CA CYS A 47 5.48 8.34 15.50
C CYS A 47 5.44 6.90 14.98
N LEU A 48 4.26 6.27 15.02
CA LEU A 48 4.07 4.90 14.53
C LEU A 48 4.47 4.77 13.06
N ILE A 49 3.96 5.65 12.18
CA ILE A 49 4.24 5.64 10.73
C ILE A 49 5.74 5.81 10.41
N ARG A 50 6.48 6.49 11.29
CA ARG A 50 7.93 6.73 11.12
C ARG A 50 8.81 5.64 11.72
N SER A 51 8.24 4.81 12.59
CA SER A 51 8.98 3.79 13.29
C SER A 51 9.32 2.64 12.35
N THR A 52 10.54 2.13 12.46
CA THR A 52 10.99 0.94 11.73
C THR A 52 10.93 -0.25 12.67
N ASN A 53 10.45 -1.41 12.19
CA ASN A 53 10.45 -2.68 12.91
C ASN A 53 9.81 -2.62 14.31
N LEU A 54 8.48 -2.49 14.37
CA LEU A 54 7.70 -2.40 15.62
C LEU A 54 7.85 -3.59 16.58
N LEU A 55 8.44 -4.70 16.14
CA LEU A 55 8.59 -5.90 16.95
C LEU A 55 10.02 -6.08 17.47
N ASP A 56 10.97 -5.23 17.08
CA ASP A 56 12.37 -5.36 17.51
C ASP A 56 12.54 -5.13 19.02
N ILE A 57 11.63 -4.40 19.67
CA ILE A 57 11.62 -4.23 21.13
C ILE A 57 11.54 -5.57 21.86
N LEU A 58 10.87 -6.57 21.28
CA LEU A 58 10.70 -7.90 21.87
C LEU A 58 12.01 -8.70 21.89
N LYS A 59 13.12 -8.17 21.37
CA LYS A 59 14.45 -8.79 21.50
C LYS A 59 15.17 -8.36 22.78
N LEU A 60 14.73 -7.28 23.43
CA LEU A 60 15.34 -6.79 24.66
C LEU A 60 15.02 -7.74 25.82
N ASP A 61 15.98 -7.91 26.73
CA ASP A 61 15.83 -8.71 27.94
C ASP A 61 15.69 -7.79 29.16
N CYS A 62 14.46 -7.39 29.45
CA CYS A 62 14.10 -6.61 30.63
C CYS A 62 12.71 -7.00 31.12
N ASP A 63 12.42 -6.74 32.39
CA ASP A 63 11.21 -7.22 33.07
C ASP A 63 9.92 -6.78 32.37
N GLU A 64 9.82 -5.50 31.99
CA GLU A 64 8.66 -4.92 31.31
C GLU A 64 8.40 -5.59 29.94
N VAL A 65 9.46 -5.84 29.15
CA VAL A 65 9.34 -6.52 27.85
C VAL A 65 9.07 -8.02 28.04
N ASN A 66 9.64 -8.64 29.07
CA ASN A 66 9.46 -10.07 29.35
C ASN A 66 8.02 -10.41 29.73
N GLU A 67 7.33 -9.51 30.43
CA GLU A 67 5.88 -9.62 30.66
C GLU A 67 5.12 -9.63 29.32
N ILE A 68 5.38 -8.68 28.42
CA ILE A 68 4.74 -8.61 27.10
C ILE A 68 5.03 -9.84 26.25
N LYS A 69 6.28 -10.34 26.25
CA LYS A 69 6.66 -11.57 25.52
C LYS A 69 5.81 -12.77 25.93
N SER A 70 5.44 -12.88 27.21
CA SER A 70 4.63 -13.99 27.69
C SER A 70 3.24 -14.05 27.01
N TYR A 71 2.72 -12.90 26.59
CA TYR A 71 1.45 -12.78 25.87
C TYR A 71 1.61 -12.72 24.35
N ALA A 72 2.64 -12.02 23.85
CA ALA A 72 2.85 -11.76 22.43
C ALA A 72 3.58 -12.87 21.67
N CYS A 73 4.31 -13.75 22.37
CA CYS A 73 5.20 -14.74 21.75
C CYS A 73 4.85 -16.18 22.16
N PHE A 74 5.34 -17.13 21.37
CA PHE A 74 5.50 -18.53 21.78
C PHE A 74 6.93 -18.72 22.29
N ARG A 75 7.08 -19.36 23.45
CA ARG A 75 8.39 -19.76 23.99
C ARG A 75 8.77 -21.13 23.44
N CYS A 76 9.89 -21.21 22.73
CA CYS A 76 10.44 -22.44 22.20
C CYS A 76 11.23 -23.21 23.26
N LYS A 77 11.49 -24.51 23.03
CA LYS A 77 12.22 -25.38 23.95
C LYS A 77 13.65 -24.92 24.25
N GLY A 78 14.26 -24.11 23.38
CA GLY A 78 15.59 -23.52 23.57
C GLY A 78 15.61 -22.16 24.28
N GLY A 79 14.46 -21.68 24.77
CA GLY A 79 14.36 -20.36 25.39
C GLY A 79 14.17 -19.20 24.41
N GLU A 80 14.27 -19.45 23.10
CA GLU A 80 13.93 -18.48 22.06
C GLU A 80 12.43 -18.14 22.05
N PHE A 81 12.11 -16.93 21.61
CA PHE A 81 10.73 -16.44 21.49
C PHE A 81 10.38 -16.18 20.03
N ILE A 82 9.23 -16.69 19.60
CA ILE A 82 8.67 -16.45 18.27
C ILE A 82 7.39 -15.62 18.41
N VAL A 83 7.33 -14.45 17.77
CA VAL A 83 6.15 -13.58 17.83
C VAL A 83 4.94 -14.28 17.22
N LYS A 84 3.78 -14.22 17.88
CA LYS A 84 2.53 -14.75 17.35
C LYS A 84 2.15 -14.02 16.06
N GLN A 85 1.82 -14.78 15.02
CA GLN A 85 1.50 -14.22 13.69
C GLN A 85 0.34 -13.21 13.74
N GLY A 86 -0.64 -13.40 14.62
CA GLY A 86 -1.77 -12.47 14.80
C GLY A 86 -1.32 -11.07 15.24
N VAL A 87 -0.43 -10.99 16.25
CA VAL A 87 0.11 -9.73 16.76
C VAL A 87 0.84 -8.96 15.66
N LYS A 88 1.69 -9.67 14.91
CA LYS A 88 2.41 -9.08 13.78
C LYS A 88 1.45 -8.54 12.73
N LEU A 89 0.48 -9.34 12.30
CA LEU A 89 -0.47 -8.96 11.25
C LEU A 89 -1.34 -7.78 11.68
N ASN A 90 -1.77 -7.73 12.95
CA ASN A 90 -2.56 -6.63 13.49
C ASN A 90 -1.79 -5.30 13.44
N LEU A 91 -0.54 -5.29 13.88
CA LEU A 91 0.31 -4.10 13.85
C LEU A 91 0.65 -3.67 12.42
N ASP A 92 0.96 -4.62 11.53
CA ASP A 92 1.25 -4.33 10.12
C ASP A 92 0.01 -3.70 9.43
N ASN A 93 -1.18 -4.27 9.65
CA ASN A 93 -2.43 -3.74 9.10
C ASN A 93 -2.75 -2.34 9.64
N LEU A 94 -2.56 -2.11 10.95
CA LEU A 94 -2.76 -0.80 11.56
C LEU A 94 -1.79 0.24 10.98
N PHE A 95 -0.53 -0.12 10.85
CA PHE A 95 0.51 0.73 10.27
C PHE A 95 0.15 1.13 8.84
N ASP A 96 -0.22 0.16 8.00
CA ASP A 96 -0.61 0.40 6.61
C ASP A 96 -1.85 1.30 6.51
N ALA A 97 -2.88 1.04 7.33
CA ALA A 97 -4.10 1.84 7.37
C ALA A 97 -3.81 3.31 7.77
N LEU A 98 -3.02 3.53 8.82
CA LEU A 98 -2.65 4.86 9.28
C LEU A 98 -1.76 5.58 8.27
N LYS A 99 -0.84 4.88 7.61
CA LYS A 99 0.02 5.43 6.57
C LYS A 99 -0.78 5.86 5.35
N GLU A 100 -1.67 5.01 4.85
CA GLU A 100 -2.56 5.34 3.73
C GLU A 100 -3.41 6.58 4.07
N LYS A 101 -3.92 6.64 5.30
CA LYS A 101 -4.74 7.73 5.77
C LYS A 101 -3.96 9.04 5.90
N HIS A 102 -2.76 9.00 6.45
CA HIS A 102 -1.86 10.14 6.54
C HIS A 102 -1.47 10.68 5.16
N ASP A 103 -1.25 9.82 4.18
CA ASP A 103 -0.96 10.22 2.81
C ASP A 103 -2.16 10.90 2.14
N LYS A 104 -3.39 10.40 2.38
CA LYS A 104 -4.63 11.06 1.94
C LYS A 104 -4.76 12.45 2.57
N TYR A 105 -4.49 12.59 3.87
CA TYR A 105 -4.55 13.87 4.57
C TYR A 105 -3.55 14.89 4.01
N LYS A 106 -2.30 14.48 3.77
CA LYS A 106 -1.28 15.34 3.14
C LYS A 106 -1.71 15.85 1.76
N LYS A 107 -2.28 14.99 0.92
CA LYS A 107 -2.77 15.38 -0.42
C LYS A 107 -3.87 16.44 -0.35
N LYS A 108 -4.82 16.31 0.60
CA LYS A 108 -5.90 17.30 0.81
C LYS A 108 -5.35 18.69 1.20
N ASN A 109 -4.37 18.74 2.11
CA ASN A 109 -3.80 20.01 2.57
C ASN A 109 -3.04 20.78 1.47
N VAL A 110 -2.34 20.06 0.58
CA VAL A 110 -1.65 20.71 -0.56
C VAL A 110 -2.66 21.34 -1.52
N GLN A 111 -3.80 20.68 -1.75
CA GLN A 111 -4.86 21.21 -2.62
C GLN A 111 -5.54 22.46 -2.03
N GLN A 112 -5.75 22.50 -0.71
CA GLN A 112 -6.34 23.66 -0.05
C GLN A 112 -5.44 24.91 -0.15
N ARG A 113 -4.12 24.76 0.02
CA ARG A 113 -3.18 25.88 -0.10
C ARG A 113 -3.15 26.49 -1.50
N ARG A 114 -3.21 25.67 -2.55
CA ARG A 114 -3.27 26.15 -3.95
C ARG A 114 -4.54 26.93 -4.29
N LYS A 115 -5.64 26.75 -3.55
CA LYS A 115 -6.88 27.51 -3.76
C LYS A 115 -6.90 28.86 -3.03
N GLN A 116 -6.01 29.07 -2.06
CA GLN A 116 -5.93 30.33 -1.31
C GLN A 116 -4.93 31.34 -1.89
N GLU A 117 -4.05 30.92 -2.81
CA GLU A 117 -3.29 31.84 -3.67
C GLU A 117 -4.22 32.34 -4.79
N LEU A 118 -5.12 33.25 -4.43
CA LEU A 118 -5.78 34.11 -5.41
C LEU A 118 -4.71 34.94 -6.14
N PRO A 119 -4.86 35.19 -7.45
CA PRO A 119 -3.95 36.06 -8.17
C PRO A 119 -3.98 37.42 -7.49
N ILE A 120 -2.85 37.83 -6.91
CA ILE A 120 -2.63 39.24 -6.61
C ILE A 120 -2.69 39.93 -7.97
N GLU A 121 -3.78 40.65 -8.24
CA GLU A 121 -3.87 41.55 -9.38
C GLU A 121 -2.73 42.56 -9.21
N VAL A 122 -1.68 42.36 -10.00
CA VAL A 122 -0.57 43.29 -10.12
C VAL A 122 -1.15 44.56 -10.74
N SER A 123 -1.54 45.49 -9.87
CA SER A 123 -1.81 46.87 -10.26
C SER A 123 -0.54 47.42 -10.91
N ALA A 124 -0.70 47.95 -12.11
CA ALA A 124 0.37 48.36 -13.02
C ALA A 124 1.45 49.21 -12.33
N PRO A 125 2.75 48.97 -12.63
CA PRO A 125 3.82 49.83 -12.15
C PRO A 125 3.69 51.20 -12.82
N THR A 126 3.33 52.21 -12.03
CA THR A 126 3.51 53.60 -12.43
C THR A 126 5.01 53.89 -12.39
N ALA A 127 5.60 54.06 -13.58
CA ALA A 127 6.98 54.48 -13.74
C ALA A 127 7.19 55.82 -13.04
N THR A 128 7.97 55.82 -11.96
CA THR A 128 8.52 57.05 -11.39
C THR A 128 10.02 56.88 -11.32
N ASN A 129 10.69 57.63 -12.19
CA ASN A 129 12.13 57.82 -12.21
C ASN A 129 12.61 58.33 -10.85
N THR A 130 13.66 57.73 -10.30
CA THR A 130 14.65 58.50 -9.52
C THR A 130 15.98 57.78 -9.56
N ASN A 131 16.90 58.38 -10.32
CA ASN A 131 18.33 58.22 -10.10
C ASN A 131 18.63 58.82 -8.72
N ASP A 132 19.31 58.09 -7.84
CA ASP A 132 20.54 58.64 -7.28
C ASP A 132 21.42 57.57 -6.63
N SER A 133 22.70 57.73 -6.93
CA SER A 133 23.84 56.98 -6.46
C SER A 133 24.11 57.26 -4.98
N ASN A 134 24.58 56.26 -4.23
CA ASN A 134 25.86 56.35 -3.52
C ASN A 134 26.18 55.09 -2.72
N ASP A 135 27.37 54.56 -3.02
CA ASP A 135 28.45 54.24 -2.08
C ASP A 135 28.10 53.81 -0.65
N SER A 136 28.56 52.61 -0.29
CA SER A 136 29.77 52.40 0.54
C SER A 136 29.68 51.15 1.43
N ASN A 137 30.80 50.42 1.46
CA ASN A 137 31.13 49.32 2.36
C ASN A 137 30.98 49.69 3.84
N THR A 138 30.61 48.75 4.71
CA THR A 138 31.16 48.67 6.08
C THR A 138 31.15 47.22 6.60
N TYR A 139 32.31 46.85 7.17
CA TYR A 139 32.66 45.58 7.81
C TYR A 139 32.08 45.41 9.23
N ASN A 140 31.95 44.13 9.63
CA ASN A 140 32.13 43.52 10.96
C ASN A 140 31.22 43.87 12.17
N SER A 141 30.74 42.79 12.82
CA SER A 141 31.00 42.40 14.23
C SER A 141 29.77 42.13 15.12
N GLU A 142 29.94 41.08 15.93
CA GLU A 142 29.40 40.82 17.28
C GLU A 142 27.93 40.47 17.55
N LEU A 143 27.75 39.18 17.90
CA LEU A 143 27.53 38.69 19.28
C LEU A 143 26.60 39.52 20.21
N GLY A 144 25.43 38.96 20.56
CA GLY A 144 24.63 39.44 21.68
C GLY A 144 23.25 38.79 21.83
N THR A 145 23.20 37.70 22.59
CA THR A 145 22.17 37.27 23.56
C THR A 145 20.73 37.84 23.57
N THR A 146 19.78 36.88 23.68
CA THR A 146 18.53 36.85 24.48
C THR A 146 17.35 37.77 24.15
N SER A 147 16.22 37.17 23.76
CA SER A 147 14.92 37.36 24.45
C SER A 147 13.88 36.36 23.93
N THR A 148 13.52 35.41 24.77
CA THR A 148 12.49 34.40 24.54
C THR A 148 11.13 34.97 24.90
N ASN A 149 10.34 35.41 23.91
CA ASN A 149 8.94 35.74 24.11
C ASN A 149 8.06 34.58 23.61
N SER A 150 7.71 33.68 24.53
CA SER A 150 6.67 32.68 24.35
C SER A 150 5.30 33.32 24.52
N SER A 151 4.61 33.58 23.40
CA SER A 151 3.20 33.93 23.40
C SER A 151 2.37 32.64 23.29
N THR A 152 1.83 32.20 24.41
CA THR A 152 0.89 31.08 24.52
C THR A 152 -0.43 31.48 23.88
N ILE A 153 -0.71 31.01 22.67
CA ILE A 153 -2.05 31.12 22.08
C ILE A 153 -2.86 29.90 22.53
N LEU A 154 -3.75 30.13 23.50
CA LEU A 154 -4.83 29.22 23.86
C LEU A 154 -5.87 29.26 22.73
N TYR A 155 -5.95 28.19 21.93
CA TYR A 155 -7.08 27.98 21.03
C TYR A 155 -8.13 27.13 21.73
N ASP A 156 -9.26 27.78 21.99
CA ASP A 156 -10.50 27.21 22.46
C ASP A 156 -11.07 26.25 21.39
N ALA A 157 -11.17 24.97 21.74
CA ALA A 157 -11.61 23.91 20.84
C ALA A 157 -13.12 23.70 20.98
N SER A 158 -13.91 24.67 20.53
CA SER A 158 -15.36 24.53 20.42
C SER A 158 -15.79 24.32 18.96
N SER A 159 -16.36 23.14 18.70
CA SER A 159 -17.37 22.88 17.65
C SER A 159 -16.95 23.16 16.19
N ILE A 160 -16.26 22.20 15.56
CA ILE A 160 -16.28 22.07 14.10
C ILE A 160 -17.28 20.97 13.75
N ASN A 161 -18.45 21.38 13.28
CA ASN A 161 -19.46 20.52 12.70
C ASN A 161 -18.84 19.66 11.59
N SER A 162 -18.94 18.34 11.76
CA SER A 162 -18.54 17.34 10.78
C SER A 162 -19.47 17.40 9.57
N SER A 163 -19.19 18.29 8.62
CA SER A 163 -19.92 18.37 7.36
C SER A 163 -19.62 17.13 6.51
N SER A 164 -20.65 16.33 6.24
CA SER A 164 -20.64 15.22 5.30
C SER A 164 -20.13 15.68 3.93
N PHE A 165 -19.02 15.09 3.45
CA PHE A 165 -18.46 15.40 2.15
C PHE A 165 -19.30 14.72 1.05
N THR A 166 -20.41 15.34 0.66
CA THR A 166 -21.28 14.85 -0.40
C THR A 166 -20.66 15.13 -1.76
N TRP A 167 -20.29 14.08 -2.51
CA TRP A 167 -19.69 14.13 -3.87
C TRP A 167 -20.69 14.58 -4.96
N LYS A 168 -21.62 15.48 -4.65
CA LYS A 168 -22.68 15.89 -5.58
C LYS A 168 -22.17 16.74 -6.76
N HIS A 169 -20.89 17.16 -6.76
CA HIS A 169 -20.32 18.04 -7.79
C HIS A 169 -18.88 17.68 -8.19
N THR A 170 -18.54 16.40 -8.35
CA THR A 170 -17.26 16.05 -8.99
C THR A 170 -17.39 16.13 -10.51
N SER A 171 -16.40 16.77 -11.14
CA SER A 171 -16.30 16.84 -12.59
C SER A 171 -15.96 15.46 -13.17
N ILE A 172 -16.25 15.24 -14.46
CA ILE A 172 -15.83 14.03 -15.19
C ILE A 172 -14.30 13.86 -15.09
N ASP A 173 -13.56 14.97 -15.15
CA ASP A 173 -12.10 14.98 -15.05
C ASP A 173 -11.60 14.46 -13.70
N ASP A 174 -12.29 14.79 -12.60
CA ASP A 174 -11.96 14.27 -11.27
C ASP A 174 -12.10 12.74 -11.21
N HIS A 175 -13.15 12.20 -11.83
CA HIS A 175 -13.33 10.75 -11.93
C HIS A 175 -12.25 10.09 -12.79
N ILE A 176 -11.86 10.71 -13.90
CA ILE A 176 -10.77 10.24 -14.76
C ILE A 176 -9.45 10.20 -13.98
N ILE A 177 -9.10 11.29 -13.30
CA ILE A 177 -7.87 11.39 -12.49
C ILE A 177 -7.87 10.34 -11.38
N PHE A 178 -9.00 10.17 -10.69
CA PHE A 178 -9.13 9.17 -9.64
C PHE A 178 -8.90 7.73 -10.17
N ILE A 179 -9.54 7.38 -11.29
CA ILE A 179 -9.37 6.05 -11.90
C ILE A 179 -7.91 5.83 -12.34
N LYS A 180 -7.27 6.85 -12.94
CA LYS A 180 -5.85 6.78 -13.32
C LYS A 180 -4.94 6.48 -12.12
N ASP A 181 -5.09 7.21 -11.01
CA ASP A 181 -4.30 7.01 -9.79
C ASP A 181 -4.48 5.59 -9.23
N LEU A 182 -5.71 5.05 -9.27
CA LEU A 182 -5.97 3.68 -8.84
C LEU A 182 -5.31 2.64 -9.76
N ILE A 183 -5.38 2.81 -11.07
CA ILE A 183 -4.74 1.89 -12.04
C ILE A 183 -3.22 1.94 -11.89
N GLU A 184 -2.65 3.14 -11.74
CA GLU A 184 -1.23 3.32 -11.52
C GLU A 184 -0.75 2.63 -10.24
N LYS A 185 -1.44 2.85 -9.11
CA LYS A 185 -1.12 2.17 -7.84
C LYS A 185 -1.20 0.65 -7.97
N PHE A 186 -2.25 0.15 -8.61
CA PHE A 186 -2.40 -1.28 -8.88
C PHE A 186 -1.24 -1.82 -9.71
N SER A 187 -0.83 -1.09 -10.75
CA SER A 187 0.26 -1.50 -11.63
C SER A 187 1.60 -1.59 -10.90
N ARG A 188 1.94 -0.60 -10.07
CA ARG A 188 3.15 -0.61 -9.24
C ARG A 188 3.19 -1.75 -8.22
N LYS A 189 2.03 -2.21 -7.75
CA LYS A 189 1.92 -3.31 -6.79
C LYS A 189 1.97 -4.69 -7.47
N THR A 190 1.47 -4.79 -8.69
CA THR A 190 1.24 -6.07 -9.38
C THR A 190 2.34 -6.41 -10.38
N PHE A 191 2.88 -5.41 -11.07
CA PHE A 191 3.94 -5.57 -12.07
C PHE A 191 5.24 -5.00 -11.52
N ILE A 192 6.36 -5.63 -11.85
CA ILE A 192 7.66 -5.29 -11.27
C ILE A 192 8.20 -4.00 -11.90
N SER A 193 8.05 -3.85 -13.22
CA SER A 193 8.66 -2.75 -13.98
C SER A 193 7.69 -1.91 -14.80
N VAL A 194 6.42 -2.33 -14.93
CA VAL A 194 5.46 -1.67 -15.83
C VAL A 194 4.41 -0.87 -15.07
N ILE A 195 4.34 0.43 -15.40
CA ILE A 195 3.26 1.33 -15.00
C ILE A 195 2.28 1.44 -16.16
N LEU A 196 1.02 1.04 -15.93
CA LEU A 196 -0.02 1.11 -16.96
C LEU A 196 -0.43 2.57 -17.20
N LYS A 197 -0.29 3.03 -18.44
CA LYS A 197 -0.64 4.39 -18.87
C LYS A 197 -1.87 4.43 -19.78
N GLN A 198 -2.66 5.50 -19.64
CA GLN A 198 -3.77 5.77 -20.56
C GLN A 198 -3.25 6.05 -21.97
N ASN A 199 -3.98 5.58 -22.99
CA ASN A 199 -3.67 5.62 -24.43
C ASN A 199 -2.49 4.73 -24.88
N GLU A 200 -1.69 4.20 -23.95
CA GLU A 200 -0.69 3.16 -24.26
C GLU A 200 -1.23 1.75 -23.96
N HIS A 201 -1.76 1.56 -22.76
CA HIS A 201 -2.15 0.25 -22.22
C HIS A 201 -3.67 0.10 -22.09
N TYR A 202 -4.37 1.23 -21.87
CA TYR A 202 -5.81 1.26 -21.77
C TYR A 202 -6.38 2.60 -22.21
N GLU A 203 -7.63 2.61 -22.65
CA GLU A 203 -8.42 3.79 -22.96
C GLU A 203 -9.58 3.89 -21.95
N LEU A 204 -9.70 5.02 -21.25
CA LEU A 204 -10.80 5.29 -20.32
C LEU A 204 -11.77 6.28 -20.94
N LEU A 205 -13.06 5.94 -20.93
CA LEU A 205 -14.14 6.79 -21.43
C LEU A 205 -15.24 6.90 -20.37
N ILE A 206 -15.53 8.11 -19.91
CA ILE A 206 -16.64 8.39 -19.01
C ILE A 206 -17.65 9.26 -19.76
N LYS A 207 -18.91 8.85 -19.76
CA LYS A 207 -20.03 9.59 -20.35
C LYS A 207 -21.04 9.93 -19.27
N SER A 208 -21.63 11.12 -19.36
CA SER A 208 -22.83 11.48 -18.61
C SER A 208 -24.04 11.12 -19.46
N ASP A 209 -24.98 10.36 -18.89
CA ASP A 209 -26.20 9.90 -19.57
C ASP A 209 -27.36 10.08 -18.60
N ASP A 210 -28.26 11.02 -18.88
CA ASP A 210 -29.48 11.30 -18.09
C ASP A 210 -29.27 11.21 -16.57
N GLU A 211 -28.39 12.06 -16.04
CA GLU A 211 -28.02 12.17 -14.60
C GLU A 211 -27.12 11.05 -14.03
N ALA A 212 -26.80 10.00 -14.81
CA ALA A 212 -25.89 8.93 -14.39
C ALA A 212 -24.57 8.94 -15.18
N PHE A 213 -23.45 8.79 -14.47
CA PHE A 213 -22.17 8.58 -15.13
C PHE A 213 -21.98 7.10 -15.50
N LYS A 214 -21.63 6.84 -16.75
CA LYS A 214 -21.22 5.52 -17.25
C LYS A 214 -19.75 5.57 -17.62
N ALA A 215 -18.94 4.69 -17.03
CA ALA A 215 -17.53 4.58 -17.35
C ALA A 215 -17.21 3.23 -18.03
N PHE A 216 -16.39 3.31 -19.07
CA PHE A 216 -15.87 2.18 -19.81
C PHE A 216 -14.35 2.25 -19.84
N ILE A 217 -13.71 1.10 -19.67
CA ILE A 217 -12.27 0.95 -19.86
C ILE A 217 -12.02 -0.09 -20.95
N LYS A 218 -11.19 0.25 -21.93
CA LYS A 218 -10.77 -0.65 -23.00
C LYS A 218 -9.30 -0.97 -22.83
N CYS A 219 -8.97 -2.23 -22.62
CA CYS A 219 -7.60 -2.73 -22.57
C CYS A 219 -7.01 -2.77 -23.99
N GLN A 220 -5.69 -2.61 -24.12
CA GLN A 220 -4.98 -2.72 -25.41
C GLN A 220 -5.16 -4.11 -26.06
N CYS A 221 -5.45 -5.15 -25.28
CA CYS A 221 -5.79 -6.47 -25.83
C CYS A 221 -7.14 -6.51 -26.57
N GLY A 222 -7.88 -5.39 -26.61
CA GLY A 222 -9.19 -5.26 -27.25
C GLY A 222 -10.39 -5.46 -26.33
N THR A 223 -10.18 -5.99 -25.11
CA THR A 223 -11.26 -6.22 -24.15
C THR A 223 -11.81 -4.89 -23.64
N ARG A 224 -13.13 -4.71 -23.74
CA ARG A 224 -13.86 -3.54 -23.22
C ARG A 224 -14.71 -3.94 -22.02
N LEU A 225 -14.56 -3.21 -20.92
CA LEU A 225 -15.23 -3.48 -19.65
C LEU A 225 -16.01 -2.24 -19.19
N MET A 226 -17.22 -2.46 -18.69
CA MET A 226 -17.99 -1.44 -17.99
C MET A 226 -17.55 -1.38 -16.52
N LEU A 227 -17.34 -0.18 -16.01
CA LEU A 227 -16.99 0.05 -14.61
C LEU A 227 -18.27 0.36 -13.82
N PRO A 228 -18.72 -0.52 -12.91
CA PRO A 228 -19.92 -0.25 -12.13
C PRO A 228 -19.65 0.88 -11.14
N MET A 229 -20.62 1.79 -10.99
CA MET A 229 -20.57 2.84 -9.98
C MET A 229 -21.19 2.34 -8.68
N ARG A 230 -20.51 2.57 -7.55
CA ARG A 230 -21.05 2.31 -6.22
C ARG A 230 -21.97 3.45 -5.80
N SER A 231 -23.22 3.11 -5.50
CA SER A 231 -24.31 4.05 -5.18
C SER A 231 -24.06 4.87 -3.92
N ASP A 232 -23.32 4.33 -2.95
CA ASP A 232 -23.02 4.99 -1.68
C ASP A 232 -21.91 6.05 -1.78
N LYS A 233 -21.01 5.92 -2.77
CA LYS A 233 -19.74 6.67 -2.81
C LYS A 233 -19.49 7.43 -4.10
N SER A 234 -20.40 7.36 -5.08
CA SER A 234 -20.23 7.94 -6.42
C SER A 234 -18.89 7.57 -7.05
N LYS A 235 -18.41 6.33 -6.84
CA LYS A 235 -17.10 5.86 -7.28
C LYS A 235 -17.22 4.66 -8.19
N PHE A 236 -16.44 4.68 -9.28
CA PHE A 236 -16.31 3.52 -10.16
C PHE A 236 -15.44 2.44 -9.52
N VAL A 237 -15.89 1.18 -9.64
CA VAL A 237 -15.19 0.00 -9.14
C VAL A 237 -14.38 -0.61 -10.27
N LEU A 238 -13.09 -0.87 -10.01
CA LEU A 238 -12.14 -1.40 -10.99
C LEU A 238 -11.91 -2.91 -10.89
N SER A 239 -12.66 -3.62 -10.04
CA SER A 239 -12.47 -5.06 -9.79
C SER A 239 -12.48 -5.91 -11.06
N ASN A 240 -13.40 -5.62 -12.00
CA ASN A 240 -13.49 -6.37 -13.26
C ASN A 240 -12.27 -6.13 -14.15
N PHE A 241 -11.75 -4.89 -14.16
CA PHE A 241 -10.55 -4.55 -14.92
C PHE A 241 -9.30 -5.20 -14.29
N TYR A 242 -9.18 -5.16 -12.96
CA TYR A 242 -8.08 -5.83 -12.27
C TYR A 242 -8.12 -7.34 -12.44
N ALA A 243 -9.30 -7.97 -12.33
CA ALA A 243 -9.47 -9.39 -12.62
C ALA A 243 -8.97 -9.71 -14.03
N HIS A 244 -9.39 -8.95 -15.05
CA HIS A 244 -8.90 -9.10 -16.41
C HIS A 244 -7.37 -9.02 -16.52
N LEU A 245 -6.74 -8.02 -15.88
CA LEU A 245 -5.28 -7.87 -15.90
C LEU A 245 -4.54 -9.01 -15.18
N THR A 246 -5.11 -9.58 -14.11
CA THR A 246 -4.51 -10.69 -13.37
C THR A 246 -4.75 -12.06 -14.00
N THR A 247 -5.73 -12.18 -14.90
CA THR A 247 -6.00 -13.44 -15.59
C THR A 247 -4.96 -13.73 -16.67
N SER A 248 -4.64 -15.02 -16.86
CA SER A 248 -3.66 -15.50 -17.85
C SER A 248 -4.10 -15.35 -19.31
N THR A 249 -5.20 -14.65 -19.60
CA THR A 249 -5.74 -14.48 -20.96
C THR A 249 -5.48 -13.10 -21.54
N CYS A 250 -5.10 -12.10 -20.74
CA CYS A 250 -4.80 -10.76 -21.26
C CYS A 250 -3.49 -10.75 -22.07
N SER A 251 -3.59 -10.59 -23.40
CA SER A 251 -2.42 -10.58 -24.29
C SER A 251 -1.45 -9.43 -24.00
N MET A 252 -1.98 -8.25 -23.64
CA MET A 252 -1.16 -7.09 -23.23
C MET A 252 -0.26 -7.45 -22.03
N VAL A 253 -0.83 -8.07 -20.99
CA VAL A 253 -0.08 -8.48 -19.80
C VAL A 253 0.93 -9.59 -20.12
N LYS A 254 0.60 -10.52 -21.02
CA LYS A 254 1.57 -11.51 -21.51
C LYS A 254 2.77 -10.86 -22.21
N HIS A 255 2.53 -9.82 -23.02
CA HIS A 255 3.61 -9.08 -23.66
C HIS A 255 4.49 -8.38 -22.63
N ILE A 256 3.87 -7.76 -21.60
CA ILE A 256 4.59 -7.15 -20.47
C ILE A 256 5.51 -8.16 -19.79
N PHE A 257 4.98 -9.30 -19.33
CA PHE A 257 5.80 -10.32 -18.64
C PHE A 257 6.89 -10.92 -19.54
N LYS A 258 6.62 -11.07 -20.84
CA LYS A 258 7.62 -11.55 -21.81
C LYS A 258 8.78 -10.57 -21.98
N GLU A 259 8.50 -9.27 -22.04
CA GLU A 259 9.54 -8.24 -22.10
C GLU A 259 10.30 -8.13 -20.78
N GLU A 260 9.62 -8.24 -19.63
CA GLU A 260 10.29 -8.29 -18.31
C GLU A 260 11.27 -9.46 -18.21
N GLY A 261 10.87 -10.67 -18.65
CA GLY A 261 11.75 -11.83 -18.68
C GLY A 261 12.95 -11.68 -19.63
N ARG A 262 12.81 -10.90 -20.72
CA ARG A 262 13.91 -10.61 -21.65
C ARG A 262 14.92 -9.64 -21.04
N LEU A 263 14.46 -8.65 -20.29
CA LEU A 263 15.34 -7.68 -19.61
C LEU A 263 16.14 -8.37 -18.49
N ALA A 264 15.48 -9.22 -17.68
CA ALA A 264 16.16 -9.97 -16.62
C ALA A 264 17.28 -10.89 -17.14
N ASN A 265 17.12 -11.48 -18.33
CA ASN A 265 18.13 -12.37 -18.92
C ASN A 265 19.30 -11.62 -19.59
N LYS A 266 19.17 -10.32 -19.89
CA LYS A 266 20.25 -9.52 -20.51
C LYS A 266 21.25 -8.97 -19.50
N GLU A 267 20.91 -8.92 -18.21
CA GLU A 267 21.76 -8.38 -17.14
C GLU A 267 22.72 -9.40 -16.52
N VAL A 268 22.89 -10.60 -17.09
CA VAL A 268 24.00 -11.48 -16.74
C VAL A 268 25.16 -11.19 -17.70
N PRO A 269 26.10 -10.29 -17.37
CA PRO A 269 27.33 -10.19 -18.11
C PRO A 269 28.05 -11.54 -17.98
N THR A 270 28.16 -12.26 -19.08
CA THR A 270 29.12 -13.34 -19.24
C THR A 270 30.50 -12.71 -19.03
N GLN A 271 30.98 -12.70 -17.79
CA GLN A 271 32.40 -12.53 -17.51
C GLN A 271 33.09 -13.74 -18.12
N SER A 272 33.43 -13.64 -19.40
CA SER A 272 34.40 -14.53 -20.01
C SER A 272 35.71 -14.27 -19.30
N MET A 273 36.02 -15.06 -18.28
CA MET A 273 37.39 -15.19 -17.81
C MET A 273 38.19 -15.80 -18.96
N ALA A 274 38.81 -14.93 -19.74
CA ALA A 274 39.88 -15.28 -20.64
C ALA A 274 41.07 -15.75 -19.78
N ASN A 275 41.05 -17.03 -19.40
CA ASN A 275 42.23 -17.70 -18.92
C ASN A 275 43.16 -17.92 -20.13
N ASN A 276 44.15 -17.05 -20.24
CA ASN A 276 45.36 -17.30 -21.03
C ASN A 276 46.07 -18.53 -20.45
N VAL A 277 45.82 -19.70 -21.04
CA VAL A 277 46.61 -20.91 -20.84
C VAL A 277 47.62 -21.00 -22.00
N PRO A 278 48.93 -21.13 -21.74
CA PRO A 278 49.93 -21.29 -22.79
C PRO A 278 49.75 -22.60 -23.56
N GLN A 279 49.94 -22.51 -24.87
CA GLN A 279 50.05 -23.61 -25.80
C GLN A 279 51.04 -24.69 -25.32
N SER A 280 50.56 -25.93 -25.27
CA SER A 280 51.39 -27.11 -25.50
C SER A 280 50.67 -28.03 -26.47
N SER A 281 51.25 -28.09 -27.66
CA SER A 281 50.98 -28.99 -28.78
C SER A 281 51.00 -30.47 -28.40
N SER A 282 50.01 -31.24 -28.83
CA SER A 282 50.23 -32.59 -29.36
C SER A 282 48.95 -33.24 -29.94
N THR A 283 49.09 -33.69 -31.19
CA THR A 283 48.50 -34.89 -31.84
C THR A 283 46.98 -35.11 -31.91
N THR A 284 46.48 -34.88 -33.13
CA THR A 284 45.62 -35.73 -33.97
C THR A 284 45.36 -37.15 -33.46
N PHE A 285 44.08 -37.56 -33.37
CA PHE A 285 43.57 -38.84 -33.90
C PHE A 285 42.06 -38.71 -34.15
N ASN A 286 41.67 -39.06 -35.39
CA ASN A 286 40.29 -39.35 -35.78
C ASN A 286 39.78 -40.54 -34.95
N ASP A 287 38.51 -40.54 -34.58
CA ASP A 287 37.71 -41.72 -34.91
C ASP A 287 36.20 -41.47 -34.93
N THR A 288 35.62 -42.08 -35.96
CA THR A 288 34.22 -42.07 -36.36
C THR A 288 33.49 -43.18 -35.62
N SER A 289 32.33 -42.92 -35.03
CA SER A 289 31.30 -43.96 -34.90
C SER A 289 29.90 -43.38 -34.75
N ASN A 290 29.10 -43.68 -35.79
CA ASN A 290 27.65 -43.80 -35.72
C ASN A 290 27.28 -44.79 -34.62
N ASP A 291 26.32 -44.47 -33.76
CA ASP A 291 25.36 -45.49 -33.34
C ASP A 291 23.98 -44.87 -33.07
N SER A 292 22.99 -45.56 -33.61
CA SER A 292 21.59 -45.19 -33.75
C SER A 292 20.77 -46.07 -32.81
N GLY A 293 20.58 -45.61 -31.58
CA GLY A 293 19.77 -46.29 -30.56
C GLY A 293 18.29 -45.91 -30.64
N LYS A 294 17.50 -46.80 -31.27
CA LYS A 294 16.03 -46.83 -31.19
C LYS A 294 15.56 -46.89 -29.73
N GLN A 295 14.68 -45.98 -29.31
CA GLN A 295 13.95 -46.12 -28.05
C GLN A 295 12.53 -46.66 -28.27
N GLU A 296 12.24 -47.65 -27.44
CA GLU A 296 11.18 -48.63 -27.50
C GLU A 296 9.92 -48.12 -26.77
N LYS A 297 8.77 -48.26 -27.43
CA LYS A 297 7.44 -47.96 -26.87
C LYS A 297 7.10 -48.95 -25.75
N ARG A 298 6.97 -48.47 -24.51
CA ARG A 298 6.24 -49.19 -23.46
C ARG A 298 4.81 -48.65 -23.32
N LYS A 299 3.85 -49.46 -23.79
CA LYS A 299 2.44 -49.44 -23.39
C LYS A 299 2.37 -49.81 -21.90
N TYR A 300 1.70 -48.98 -21.09
CA TYR A 300 1.11 -49.43 -19.83
C TYR A 300 -0.40 -49.31 -19.96
N ARG A 301 -1.08 -50.40 -19.62
CA ARG A 301 -2.51 -50.60 -19.73
C ARG A 301 -3.04 -50.97 -18.34
N ASP A 302 -4.12 -50.30 -17.98
CA ASP A 302 -5.27 -50.70 -17.16
C ASP A 302 -5.16 -51.01 -15.65
N ASP A 303 -6.25 -50.57 -15.02
CA ASP A 303 -6.96 -51.06 -13.83
C ASP A 303 -6.46 -50.74 -12.42
N SER A 304 -7.19 -49.83 -11.77
CA SER A 304 -8.01 -50.22 -10.61
C SER A 304 -8.93 -49.09 -10.16
N SER A 305 -10.23 -49.34 -10.32
CA SER A 305 -11.34 -48.66 -9.69
C SER A 305 -11.40 -49.02 -8.21
N THR A 306 -11.60 -48.03 -7.33
CA THR A 306 -12.08 -48.28 -5.97
C THR A 306 -13.06 -47.18 -5.57
N THR A 307 -14.33 -47.57 -5.58
CA THR A 307 -15.47 -46.83 -5.05
C THR A 307 -15.44 -46.87 -3.52
N TYR A 308 -15.51 -45.70 -2.88
CA TYR A 308 -15.86 -45.59 -1.46
C TYR A 308 -17.11 -44.73 -1.31
N SER A 309 -18.23 -45.39 -1.07
CA SER A 309 -19.46 -44.80 -0.56
C SER A 309 -19.33 -44.66 0.96
N THR A 310 -19.42 -43.44 1.48
CA THR A 310 -19.65 -43.20 2.92
C THR A 310 -20.88 -42.33 3.10
N SER A 311 -21.97 -42.98 3.47
CA SER A 311 -23.16 -42.39 4.04
C SER A 311 -22.91 -42.11 5.53
N THR A 312 -23.02 -40.86 5.95
CA THR A 312 -23.21 -40.52 7.37
C THR A 312 -24.34 -39.52 7.53
N THR A 313 -25.45 -40.04 8.03
CA THR A 313 -26.54 -39.31 8.67
C THR A 313 -26.12 -38.92 10.08
N SER A 314 -26.28 -37.66 10.47
CA SER A 314 -26.50 -37.30 11.89
C SER A 314 -27.05 -35.89 12.10
N LYS A 315 -28.33 -35.87 12.47
CA LYS A 315 -28.92 -35.20 13.64
C LYS A 315 -28.71 -33.69 13.81
N LYS A 316 -29.73 -32.97 13.31
CA LYS A 316 -30.30 -31.73 13.83
C LYS A 316 -30.32 -31.71 15.38
N LYS A 317 -29.64 -30.74 16.00
CA LYS A 317 -29.92 -30.27 17.36
C LYS A 317 -30.40 -28.83 17.27
N THR A 318 -31.70 -28.64 17.51
CA THR A 318 -32.33 -27.37 17.86
C THR A 318 -31.87 -26.96 19.25
N ASN A 319 -31.19 -25.81 19.35
CA ASN A 319 -31.00 -25.11 20.62
C ASN A 319 -32.02 -23.98 20.70
N THR A 320 -33.05 -24.22 21.51
CA THR A 320 -33.96 -23.23 22.04
C THR A 320 -33.27 -22.58 23.23
N PHE A 321 -33.05 -21.26 23.24
CA PHE A 321 -32.68 -20.55 24.46
C PHE A 321 -33.67 -19.43 24.74
N PHE A 322 -34.06 -19.42 26.02
CA PHE A 322 -35.03 -18.59 26.70
C PHE A 322 -34.73 -17.10 26.61
N ILE A 323 -35.80 -16.31 26.47
CA ILE A 323 -35.83 -14.88 26.82
C ILE A 323 -36.25 -14.82 28.29
N GLU A 324 -35.35 -14.35 29.15
CA GLU A 324 -35.68 -13.96 30.52
C GLU A 324 -35.84 -12.43 30.56
N LYS A 325 -37.06 -11.99 30.88
CA LYS A 325 -37.38 -10.61 31.22
C LYS A 325 -36.74 -10.28 32.57
N ILE A 326 -36.07 -9.13 32.66
CA ILE A 326 -35.87 -8.45 33.94
C ILE A 326 -36.51 -7.07 33.82
N SER A 327 -37.25 -6.75 34.88
CA SER A 327 -38.12 -5.60 35.13
C SER A 327 -37.46 -4.24 35.07
#